data_AF-A0A7T4QZV5-F1
#
_entry.id   AF-A0A7T4QZV5-F1
#
_cell.length_a   1.000
_cell.length_b   1.000
_cell.length_c   1.000
_cell.angle_alpha   90.00
_cell.angle_beta   90.00
_cell.angle_gamma   90.00
#
_symmetry.space_group_name_H-M   'P 1'
#
loop_
_entity.id
_entity.type
_entity.pdbx_description
1 polymer ?
#
loop_
_entity_poly.entity_id
_entity_poly.type
_entity_poly.pdbx_seq_one_letter_code
_entity_poly.pdbx_strand_id
1 'polypeptide(L)'
;MAASKIVALSDYREDNEQMHIDDISAQAFLFLQEQAQEHNLPMRKLLLEHLLGIASVVKAVEGLDEAQHWLSEISKELGSA
;
A
#
# COMPACT_ATOMS: atom_id res chain seq x y z
N MET A 1 -30.87 23.99 -17.32
CA MET A 1 -29.68 23.89 -16.45
C MET A 1 -29.40 22.41 -16.21
N ALA A 2 -28.65 21.76 -17.09
CA ALA A 2 -28.40 20.32 -17.07
C ALA A 2 -26.89 20.04 -17.00
N ALA A 3 -26.24 20.56 -15.96
CA ALA A 3 -24.80 20.43 -15.75
C ALA A 3 -24.52 19.96 -14.31
N SER A 4 -25.02 18.78 -13.93
CA SER A 4 -24.79 18.21 -12.59
C SER A 4 -24.87 16.67 -12.54
N LYS A 5 -24.48 15.96 -13.62
CA LYS A 5 -24.45 14.48 -13.64
C LYS A 5 -23.19 13.89 -14.29
N ILE A 6 -22.10 14.65 -14.36
CA ILE A 6 -20.83 14.18 -14.94
C ILE A 6 -19.74 14.00 -13.87
N VAL A 7 -20.04 14.30 -12.59
CA VAL A 7 -19.10 14.14 -11.46
C VAL A 7 -19.15 12.72 -10.83
N ALA A 8 -19.95 11.78 -11.33
CA ALA A 8 -20.23 10.54 -10.58
C ALA A 8 -19.75 9.23 -11.25
N LEU A 9 -18.79 9.30 -12.18
CA LEU A 9 -18.23 8.10 -12.83
C LEU A 9 -16.71 7.99 -12.70
N SER A 10 -15.97 9.10 -12.68
CA SER A 10 -14.55 9.12 -12.33
C SER A 10 -14.35 8.71 -10.88
N ASP A 11 -15.07 9.39 -9.98
CA ASP A 11 -14.96 9.23 -8.53
C ASP A 11 -15.42 7.81 -8.12
N TYR A 12 -16.48 7.30 -8.74
CA TYR A 12 -16.93 5.91 -8.52
C TYR A 12 -15.92 4.85 -9.01
N ARG A 13 -15.17 5.14 -10.08
CA ARG A 13 -14.15 4.21 -10.58
C ARG A 13 -12.91 4.22 -9.69
N GLU A 14 -12.50 5.40 -9.22
CA GLU A 14 -11.42 5.54 -8.23
C GLU A 14 -11.80 4.85 -6.90
N ASP A 15 -13.03 5.04 -6.42
CA ASP A 15 -13.54 4.37 -5.22
C ASP A 15 -13.53 2.83 -5.35
N ASN A 16 -13.86 2.32 -6.54
CA ASN A 16 -13.88 0.88 -6.81
C ASN A 16 -12.45 0.31 -6.97
N GLU A 17 -11.56 1.04 -7.64
CA GLU A 17 -10.14 0.67 -7.73
C GLU A 17 -9.47 0.65 -6.35
N GLN A 18 -9.73 1.65 -5.50
CA GLN A 18 -9.23 1.69 -4.14
C GLN A 18 -9.80 0.54 -3.29
N MET A 19 -11.09 0.23 -3.41
CA MET A 19 -11.70 -0.92 -2.71
C MET A 19 -11.01 -2.23 -3.10
N HIS A 20 -10.69 -2.43 -4.39
CA HIS A 20 -9.94 -3.60 -4.83
C HIS A 20 -8.51 -3.63 -4.28
N ILE A 21 -7.83 -2.48 -4.22
CA ILE A 21 -6.50 -2.38 -3.62
C ILE A 21 -6.56 -2.74 -2.13
N ASP A 22 -7.55 -2.25 -1.40
CA ASP A 22 -7.73 -2.51 0.03
C ASP A 22 -8.00 -4.00 0.29
N ASP A 23 -8.87 -4.63 -0.49
CA ASP A 23 -9.17 -6.06 -0.39
C ASP A 23 -7.92 -6.92 -0.62
N ILE A 24 -7.14 -6.63 -1.66
CA ILE A 24 -5.90 -7.36 -1.97
C ILE A 24 -4.87 -7.15 -0.86
N SER A 25 -4.74 -5.92 -0.36
CA SER A 25 -3.82 -5.58 0.71
C SER A 25 -4.17 -6.29 2.02
N ALA A 26 -5.47 -6.39 2.33
CA ALA A 26 -5.97 -7.14 3.48
C ALA A 26 -5.67 -8.64 3.35
N GLN A 27 -5.88 -9.23 2.16
CA GLN A 27 -5.54 -10.64 1.90
C GLN A 27 -4.04 -10.92 2.06
N ALA A 28 -3.19 -10.04 1.53
CA ALA A 28 -1.74 -10.16 1.70
C ALA A 28 -1.34 -10.10 3.18
N PHE A 29 -1.92 -9.19 3.96
CA PHE A 29 -1.67 -9.09 5.40
C PHE A 29 -2.10 -10.35 6.15
N LEU A 30 -3.29 -10.90 5.87
CA LEU A 30 -3.78 -12.12 6.49
C LEU A 30 -2.85 -13.30 6.19
N PHE A 31 -2.41 -13.44 4.94
CA PHE A 31 -1.43 -14.45 4.56
C PHE A 31 -0.13 -14.33 5.36
N LEU A 32 0.44 -13.12 5.46
CA LEU A 32 1.66 -12.89 6.25
C LEU A 32 1.46 -13.24 7.73
N GLN A 33 0.26 -12.97 8.28
CA GLN A 33 -0.08 -13.30 9.66
C GLN A 33 -0.14 -14.82 9.88
N GLU A 34 -0.81 -15.55 9.00
CA GLU A 34 -0.89 -17.02 9.05
C GLU A 34 0.51 -17.63 8.98
N GLN A 35 1.34 -17.19 8.03
CA GLN A 35 2.72 -17.66 7.90
C GLN A 35 3.57 -17.32 9.14
N ALA A 36 3.38 -16.14 9.73
CA ALA A 36 4.07 -15.81 10.98
C ALA A 36 3.70 -16.77 12.12
N GLN A 37 2.41 -17.13 12.23
CA GLN A 37 1.93 -18.05 13.26
C GLN A 37 2.44 -19.48 13.03
N GLU A 38 2.33 -19.99 11.80
CA GLU A 38 2.78 -21.34 11.42
C GLU A 38 4.28 -21.56 11.71
N HIS A 39 5.09 -20.52 11.48
CA HIS A 39 6.53 -20.56 11.69
C HIS A 39 6.97 -20.01 13.06
N ASN A 40 6.03 -19.64 13.92
CA ASN A 40 6.28 -19.05 15.24
C ASN A 40 7.22 -17.82 15.19
N LEU A 41 7.01 -16.95 14.21
CA LEU A 41 7.79 -15.75 13.94
C LEU A 41 7.13 -14.50 14.54
N PRO A 42 7.92 -13.52 15.04
CA PRO A 42 7.36 -12.26 15.50
C PRO A 42 6.80 -11.42 14.34
N MET A 43 5.48 -11.19 14.33
CA MET A 43 4.79 -10.44 13.26
C MET A 43 5.38 -9.05 13.01
N ARG A 44 5.75 -8.34 14.09
CA ARG A 44 6.38 -7.01 14.00
C ARG A 44 7.66 -7.04 13.17
N LYS A 45 8.49 -8.07 13.34
CA LYS A 45 9.73 -8.21 12.59
C LYS A 45 9.45 -8.55 11.13
N LEU A 46 8.54 -9.49 10.89
CA LEU A 46 8.17 -9.92 9.54
C LEU A 46 7.62 -8.76 8.71
N LEU A 47 6.72 -7.95 9.25
CA LEU A 47 6.16 -6.78 8.56
C LEU A 47 7.24 -5.74 8.22
N LEU A 48 8.15 -5.46 9.15
CA LEU A 48 9.24 -4.52 8.91
C LEU A 48 10.16 -5.00 7.78
N GLU A 49 10.56 -6.28 7.80
CA GLU A 49 11.37 -6.88 6.73
C GLU A 49 10.63 -6.88 5.39
N HIS A 50 9.32 -7.13 5.39
CA HIS A 50 8.52 -7.11 4.17
C HIS A 50 8.46 -5.70 3.55
N LEU A 51 8.23 -4.67 4.36
CA LEU A 51 8.26 -3.28 3.90
C LEU A 51 9.64 -2.88 3.35
N LEU A 52 10.72 -3.29 4.02
CA LEU A 52 12.09 -3.06 3.53
C LEU A 52 12.37 -3.81 2.22
N GLY A 53 11.83 -5.02 2.08
CA GLY A 53 11.91 -5.81 0.86
C GLY A 53 11.26 -5.09 -0.32
N ILE A 54 10.03 -4.58 -0.14
CA ILE A 54 9.32 -3.80 -1.16
C ILE A 54 10.12 -2.55 -1.55
N ALA A 55 10.57 -1.77 -0.56
CA ALA A 55 11.38 -0.57 -0.82
C ALA A 55 12.69 -0.90 -1.57
N SER A 56 13.30 -2.05 -1.29
CA SER A 56 14.51 -2.52 -1.98
C SER A 56 14.23 -2.91 -3.43
N VAL A 57 13.06 -3.52 -3.71
CA VAL A 57 12.62 -3.83 -5.07
C VAL A 57 12.41 -2.56 -5.87
N VAL A 58 11.67 -1.58 -5.32
CA VAL A 58 11.46 -0.28 -5.98
C VAL A 58 12.79 0.39 -6.29
N LYS A 59 13.71 0.44 -5.32
CA LYS A 59 15.04 0.99 -5.53
C LYS A 59 15.81 0.30 -6.66
N ALA A 60 15.68 -1.03 -6.78
CA ALA A 60 16.39 -1.81 -7.79
C ALA A 60 15.78 -1.68 -9.19
N VAL A 61 14.46 -1.52 -9.30
CA VAL A 61 13.73 -1.48 -10.57
C VAL A 61 13.57 -0.05 -11.09
N GLU A 62 13.24 0.89 -10.21
CA GLU A 62 12.84 2.26 -10.55
C GLU A 62 13.91 3.30 -10.14
N GLY A 63 14.81 2.91 -9.23
CA GLY A 63 15.93 3.74 -8.80
C GLY A 63 15.75 4.33 -7.40
N LEU A 64 16.83 4.94 -6.89
CA LEU A 64 16.86 5.47 -5.53
C LEU A 64 15.89 6.63 -5.31
N ASP A 65 15.74 7.51 -6.32
CA ASP A 65 14.90 8.70 -6.21
C ASP A 65 13.42 8.32 -6.04
N GLU A 66 12.94 7.32 -6.80
CA GLU A 66 11.57 6.83 -6.69
C GLU A 66 11.31 6.12 -5.35
N ALA A 67 12.25 5.31 -4.88
CA ALA A 67 12.16 4.69 -3.56
C ALA A 67 12.10 5.73 -2.43
N GLN A 68 12.83 6.85 -2.55
CA GLN A 68 12.74 7.97 -1.61
C GLN A 68 11.41 8.72 -1.73
N HIS A 69 10.88 8.88 -2.95
CA HIS A 69 9.57 9.47 -3.17
C HIS A 69 8.46 8.68 -2.45
N TRP A 70 8.43 7.35 -2.62
CA TRP A 70 7.46 6.49 -1.93
C TRP A 70 7.57 6.61 -0.41
N LEU A 71 8.79 6.57 0.13
CA LEU A 71 9.00 6.75 1.57
C LEU A 71 8.50 8.11 2.06
N SER A 72 8.69 9.17 1.26
CA SER A 72 8.17 10.50 1.55
C SER A 72 6.64 10.53 1.57
N GLU A 73 5.96 9.93 0.59
CA GLU A 73 4.49 9.85 0.57
C GLU A 73 3.95 9.08 1.79
N ILE A 74 4.53 7.92 2.11
CA ILE A 74 4.17 7.17 3.31
C ILE A 74 4.40 8.01 4.57
N SER A 75 5.51 8.75 4.65
CA SER A 75 5.82 9.59 5.81
C SER A 75 4.84 10.75 5.96
N LYS A 76 4.34 11.33 4.86
CA LYS A 76 3.30 12.38 4.90
C LYS A 76 1.99 11.85 5.46
N GLU A 77 1.54 10.67 5.00
CA GLU A 77 0.32 10.02 5.48
C GLU A 77 0.40 9.63 6.96
N LEU A 78 1.57 9.20 7.43
CA LEU A 78 1.80 8.84 8.84
C LEU A 78 1.87 10.07 9.77
N GLY A 79 2.09 11.26 9.23
CA GLY A 79 2.08 12.51 9.98
C GLY A 79 3.26 13.42 9.64
N SER A 80 2.93 14.54 9.00
CA SER A 80 3.73 15.78 9.02
C SER A 80 4.20 16.10 10.45
N ALA A 81 5.51 16.19 10.64
CA ALA A 81 6.11 17.09 11.62
C ALA A 81 6.50 18.39 10.92
#